data_AF-A0A2N7TIZ6-F1
#
_entry.id   AF-A0A2N7TIZ6-F1
#
_cell.length_a   1.000
_cell.length_b   1.000
_cell.length_c   1.000
_cell.angle_alpha   90.00
_cell.angle_beta   90.00
_cell.angle_gamma   90.00
#
_symmetry.space_group_name_H-M   'P 1'
#
loop_
_entity.id
_entity.type
_entity.pdbx_description
1 polymer ?
#
loop_
_entity_poly.entity_id
_entity_poly.type
_entity_poly.pdbx_seq_one_letter_code
_entity_poly.pdbx_strand_id
1 'polypeptide(L)' 'MDKLLLVVKVAITVLVLILFVQNIAVVEIRFLTWSLTLPLALVLVVIYLLGMVSGRSLMGLMRRLSADRGRGPRR' A
#
# COMPACT_ATOMS: atom_id res chain seq x y z
N MET A 1 20.80 -32.74 -5.13
CA MET A 1 19.94 -31.85 -4.31
C MET A 1 19.13 -30.89 -5.17
N ASP A 2 19.47 -30.73 -6.45
CA ASP A 2 18.94 -29.73 -7.38
C ASP A 2 17.50 -30.00 -7.83
N LYS A 3 17.15 -31.29 -7.98
CA LYS A 3 15.77 -31.71 -8.30
C LYS A 3 14.79 -31.34 -7.19
N LEU A 4 15.23 -31.42 -5.93
CA LEU A 4 14.41 -31.05 -4.77
C LEU A 4 14.12 -29.54 -4.77
N LEU A 5 15.14 -28.72 -5.05
CA LEU A 5 15.01 -27.27 -5.16
C LEU A 5 14.10 -26.86 -6.32
N LEU A 6 14.18 -27.55 -7.46
CA LEU A 6 13.29 -27.33 -8.60
C LEU A 6 11.83 -27.64 -8.26
N VAL A 7 11.58 -28.80 -7.63
CA VAL A 7 10.24 -29.20 -7.20
C VAL A 7 9.66 -28.19 -6.20
N VAL A 8 10.45 -27.77 -5.21
CA VAL A 8 10.04 -26.75 -4.23
C VAL A 8 9.74 -25.42 -4.91
N LYS A 9 10.59 -24.98 -5.84
CA LYS A 9 10.40 -23.72 -6.57
C LYS A 9 9.11 -23.74 -7.40
N VAL A 10 8.88 -24.82 -8.15
CA VAL A 10 7.65 -25.01 -8.94
C VAL A 10 6.42 -25.06 -8.04
N ALA A 11 6.49 -25.78 -6.92
CA ALA A 11 5.39 -25.84 -5.95
C ALA A 11 5.05 -24.46 -5.38
N ILE A 12 6.06 -23.66 -5.01
CA ILE A 12 5.87 -22.28 -4.55
C ILE A 12 5.24 -21.42 -5.65
N THR A 13 5.71 -21.51 -6.90
CA THR A 13 5.14 -20.76 -8.02
C THR A 13 3.67 -21.09 -8.26
N VAL A 14 3.30 -22.37 -8.24
CA VAL A 14 1.91 -22.81 -8.38
C VAL A 14 1.06 -22.32 -7.21
N LEU A 15 1.57 -22.38 -5.98
CA LEU A 15 0.87 -21.90 -4.79
C LEU A 15 0.59 -20.39 -4.85
N VAL A 16 1.56 -19.59 -5.33
CA VAL A 16 1.38 -18.15 -5.55
C VAL A 16 0.35 -17.88 -6.65
N LEU A 17 0.35 -18.64 -7.74
CA LEU A 17 -0.65 -18.51 -8.81
C LEU A 17 -2.06 -18.86 -8.32
N ILE A 18 -2.20 -19.90 -7.51
CA ILE A 18 -3.49 -20.28 -6.91
C ILE A 18 -3.97 -19.20 -5.95
N LEU A 19 -3.09 -18.71 -5.06
CA LEU A 19 -3.41 -17.58 -4.18
C LEU A 19 -3.83 -16.36 -4.99
N PHE A 20 -3.13 -16.04 -6.08
CA PHE A 20 -3.50 -14.94 -6.97
C PHE A 20 -4.89 -15.12 -7.56
N VAL A 21 -5.18 -16.29 -8.15
CA VAL A 21 -6.48 -16.59 -8.79
C VAL A 21 -7.62 -16.64 -7.77
N GLN A 22 -7.38 -17.19 -6.58
CA GLN A 22 -8.38 -17.29 -5.52
C GLN A 22 -8.62 -15.94 -4.82
N ASN A 23 -7.61 -15.07 -4.73
CA ASN A 23 -7.74 -13.73 -4.18
C ASN A 23 -8.12 -12.69 -5.26
N ILE A 24 -8.70 -13.12 -6.37
CA ILE A 24 -9.47 -12.28 -7.31
C ILE A 24 -10.82 -11.88 -6.66
N ALA A 25 -10.85 -11.57 -5.35
CA ALA A 25 -11.96 -10.85 -4.76
C ALA A 25 -11.88 -9.41 -5.29
N VAL A 26 -12.41 -9.24 -6.51
CA VAL A 26 -12.47 -7.97 -7.20
C VAL A 26 -13.47 -7.12 -6.44
N VAL A 27 -12.95 -6.10 -5.78
CA VAL A 27 -13.77 -5.12 -5.08
C VAL A 27 -13.98 -3.93 -6.00
N GLU A 28 -15.23 -3.48 -6.08
CA GLU A 28 -15.55 -2.22 -6.73
C GLU A 28 -15.31 -1.08 -5.74
N ILE A 29 -14.40 -0.18 -6.09
CA ILE A 29 -14.20 1.07 -5.38
C ILE A 29 -15.02 2.14 -6.09
N ARG A 30 -15.86 2.86 -5.34
CA ARG A 30 -16.61 4.01 -5.84
C ARG A 30 -16.09 5.27 -5.17
N PHE A 31 -15.72 6.26 -5.97
CA PHE A 31 -15.24 7.55 -5.50
C PHE A 31 -15.97 8.68 -6.24
N LEU A 32 -16.91 9.33 -5.54
CA LEU A 32 -17.87 10.28 -6.13
C LEU A 32 -18.57 9.69 -7.37
N THR A 33 -18.23 10.15 -8.57
CA THR A 33 -18.76 9.68 -9.87
C THR A 33 -17.88 8.63 -10.56
N TRP A 34 -16.74 8.30 -9.99
CA TRP A 34 -15.79 7.33 -10.55
C TRP A 34 -15.99 5.96 -9.91
N SER A 35 -15.90 4.90 -10.72
CA SER A 35 -15.82 3.52 -10.23
C SER A 35 -14.62 2.82 -10.83
N LEU A 36 -13.99 1.97 -10.03
CA LEU A 36 -12.80 1.22 -10.40
C LEU A 36 -12.83 -0.15 -9.73
N THR A 37 -12.74 -1.21 -10.53
CA THR A 37 -12.75 -2.60 -10.06
C THR A 37 -11.33 -3.17 -10.07
N LEU A 38 -10.84 -3.56 -8.90
CA LEU A 38 -9.48 -4.07 -8.72
C LEU A 38 -9.48 -5.20 -7.66
N PRO A 39 -8.53 -6.13 -7.70
CA PRO A 39 -8.33 -7.09 -6.62
C PRO A 39 -8.00 -6.38 -5.30
N LEU A 40 -8.64 -6.77 -4.20
CA LEU A 40 -8.48 -6.17 -2.88
C LEU A 40 -7.01 -5.95 -2.47
N ALA A 41 -6.14 -6.92 -2.77
CA ALA A 41 -4.72 -6.82 -2.43
C ALA A 41 -4.02 -5.62 -3.10
N LEU A 42 -4.31 -5.35 -4.38
CA LEU A 42 -3.78 -4.19 -5.11
C LEU A 42 -4.29 -2.89 -4.50
N VAL A 43 -5.58 -2.85 -4.15
CA VAL A 43 -6.22 -1.71 -3.51
C VAL A 43 -5.54 -1.37 -2.18
N LEU A 44 -5.32 -2.38 -1.33
CA LEU A 44 -4.64 -2.22 -0.05
C LEU A 44 -3.22 -1.69 -0.20
N VAL A 45 -2.46 -2.20 -1.18
CA VAL A 45 -1.10 -1.71 -1.47
C VAL A 45 -1.13 -0.23 -1.88
N VAL A 46 -2.02 0.14 -2.80
CA VAL A 46 -2.15 1.54 -3.26
C VAL A 46 -2.53 2.46 -2.11
N ILE A 47 -3.56 2.10 -1.32
CA ILE A 47 -4.00 2.88 -0.16
C ILE A 47 -2.86 3.03 0.87
N TYR A 48 -2.12 1.96 1.15
CA TYR A 48 -1.00 1.99 2.09
C TYR A 48 0.10 2.96 1.63
N LEU A 49 0.48 2.91 0.35
CA LEU A 49 1.48 3.81 -0.22
C LEU A 49 1.01 5.27 -0.18
N LEU A 50 -0.24 5.54 -0.57
CA LEU A 50 -0.84 6.87 -0.50
C LEU A 50 -0.87 7.40 0.94
N GLY A 51 -1.22 6.53 1.90
CA GLY A 51 -1.21 6.83 3.33
C GLY A 51 0.20 7.18 3.83
N MET A 52 1.23 6.45 3.38
CA MET A 52 2.61 6.73 3.74
C MET A 52 3.09 8.08 3.21
N VAL A 53 2.79 8.39 1.94
CA VAL A 53 3.15 9.67 1.32
C VAL A 53 2.43 10.83 2.02
N SER A 54 1.11 10.70 2.22
CA SER A 54 0.28 11.71 2.87
C SER A 54 0.69 11.93 4.33
N GLY A 55 0.93 10.85 5.08
CA GLY A 55 1.34 10.90 6.48
C GLY A 55 2.71 11.55 6.69
N ARG A 56 3.68 11.27 5.80
CA ARG A 56 4.99 11.96 5.83
C ARG A 56 4.85 13.45 5.56
N SER A 57 4.04 13.83 4.58
CA SER A 57 3.77 15.23 4.26
C SER A 57 3.10 15.96 5.42
N LEU A 58 2.07 15.35 6.01
CA LEU A 58 1.33 15.90 7.15
C LEU A 58 2.23 16.09 8.38
N MET A 59 3.05 15.09 8.73
CA MET A 59 4.01 15.19 9.83
C MET A 59 5.06 16.29 9.58
N GLY A 60 5.51 16.44 8.33
CA GLY A 60 6.40 17.53 7.93
C GLY A 60 5.77 18.91 8.12
N LEU A 61 4.49 19.06 7.75
CA LEU A 61 3.74 20.29 7.92
C LEU A 61 3.50 20.62 9.40
N MET A 62 3.09 19.63 10.19
CA MET A 62 2.88 19.79 11.64
C MET A 62 4.18 20.20 12.34
N ARG A 63 5.32 19.58 12.02
CA ARG A 63 6.62 19.98 12.56
C ARG A 63 6.97 21.43 12.24
N ARG A 64 6.71 21.89 11.01
CA ARG A 64 6.94 23.29 10.63
C ARG A 64 6.04 24.24 11.41
N LEU A 65 4.76 23.91 11.55
CA LEU A 65 3.80 24.74 12.27
C LEU A 65 4.11 24.82 13.78
N SER A 66 4.55 23.71 14.39
CA SER A 66 4.98 23.68 15.80
C SER A 66 6.32 24.39 16.02
N ALA A 67 7.26 24.29 15.07
CA ALA A 67 8.54 24.99 15.15
C ALA A 67 8.38 26.51 15.01
N ASP A 68 7.43 26.97 14.19
CA ASP A 68 7.14 28.40 14.00
C ASP A 68 6.48 29.01 15.25
N ARG A 69 5.65 28.23 15.96
CA ARG A 69 5.09 28.62 17.27
C ARG A 69 6.13 28.80 18.39
N GLY A 70 7.29 28.16 18.28
CA GLY A 70 8.39 28.29 19.25
C GLY A 70 9.23 29.56 19.07
N ARG A 71 9.10 30.26 17.94
CA ARG A 71 9.69 31.57 17.70
C ARG A 71 8.67 32.66 18.00
N GLY A 72 8.28 32.77 19.27
CA GLY A 72 7.63 33.99 19.75
C GLY A 72 8.49 35.22 19.40
N PRO A 73 7.87 36.36 19.06
CA PRO A 73 8.61 37.55 18.62
C PRO A 73 9.57 37.98 19.72
N ARG A 74 10.87 37.81 19.50
CA ARG A 74 11.91 38.48 20.27
C ARG A 74 11.95 39.93 19.82
N ARG A 75 10.97 40.75 20.22
CA ARG A 75 11.09 42.20 20.39
C ARG A 75 10.01 42.69 21.34
#